data_AF-A0A9D7GD25-F1
#
_entry.id   AF-A0A9D7GD25-F1
#
_cell.length_a   1.000
_cell.length_b   1.000
_cell.length_c   1.000
_cell.angle_alpha   90.00
_cell.angle_beta   90.00
_cell.angle_gamma   90.00
#
_symmetry.space_group_name_H-M   'P 1'
#
loop_
_entity.id
_entity.type
_entity.pdbx_description
1 polymer ?
#
loop_
_entity_poly.entity_id
_entity_poly.type
_entity_poly.pdbx_seq_one_letter_code
_entity_poly.pdbx_strand_id
1 'polypeptide(L)'
;MKKLLTLTAFALAFSAQAQKHVYEDLLVLFVDEKYEKCIYKAEGYTQGDDTKKDALPFLYVSMCLFEMSKQEKYNADYPKASRDAIKWAEKYRKKDKDKEFFGNYEDFWAELNTVSFTAGENLLDDPKGVSKAKQIFDGMVGYYPENPGPWLLLAMCQYKSNLNKEGDLSVKEFDKVLAAAGDVGTLPRDQKTQLKNALIRYADYLVSKGQRDRAKQYAALGKDHFMDQPDFKGLWDSL
;
A
#
# COMPACT_ATOMS: atom_id res chain seq x y z
N MET A 1 -58.06 -14.48 43.58
CA MET A 1 -56.81 -15.01 42.99
C MET A 1 -56.83 -14.76 41.50
N LYS A 2 -55.96 -13.88 40.98
CA LYS A 2 -55.50 -13.84 39.58
C LYS A 2 -54.38 -12.80 39.52
N LYS A 3 -53.14 -13.31 39.53
CA LYS A 3 -51.92 -12.53 39.29
C LYS A 3 -51.96 -12.09 37.82
N LEU A 4 -51.82 -10.80 37.52
CA LEU A 4 -51.55 -10.35 36.16
C LEU A 4 -50.04 -10.09 36.05
N LEU A 5 -49.39 -10.96 35.28
CA LEU A 5 -47.97 -10.92 34.99
C LEU A 5 -47.62 -9.71 34.12
N THR A 6 -46.54 -9.04 34.51
CA THR A 6 -45.71 -8.16 33.70
C THR A 6 -45.17 -8.93 32.49
N LEU A 7 -45.31 -8.38 31.28
CA LEU A 7 -44.62 -8.86 30.09
C LEU A 7 -43.88 -7.69 29.45
N THR A 8 -42.62 -7.53 29.85
CA THR A 8 -41.65 -6.64 29.21
C THR A 8 -41.13 -7.38 27.97
N ALA A 9 -41.57 -6.97 26.79
CA ALA A 9 -41.03 -7.48 25.53
C ALA A 9 -39.63 -6.88 25.32
N PHE A 10 -38.58 -7.66 25.60
CA PHE A 10 -37.21 -7.33 25.22
C PHE A 10 -37.08 -7.65 23.72
N ALA A 11 -37.15 -6.62 22.87
CA ALA A 11 -36.81 -6.75 21.46
C ALA A 11 -35.29 -6.96 21.35
N LEU A 12 -34.87 -8.22 21.21
CA LEU A 12 -33.53 -8.57 20.75
C LEU A 12 -33.40 -8.04 19.32
N ALA A 13 -32.75 -6.89 19.17
CA ALA A 13 -32.19 -6.47 17.90
C ALA A 13 -31.07 -7.47 17.55
N PHE A 14 -31.43 -8.52 16.82
CA PHE A 14 -30.44 -9.32 16.09
C PHE A 14 -29.85 -8.41 15.02
N SER A 15 -28.69 -7.82 15.31
CA SER A 15 -27.79 -7.37 14.27
C SER A 15 -27.42 -8.62 13.47
N ALA A 16 -27.95 -8.73 12.24
CA ALA A 16 -27.48 -9.69 11.27
C ALA A 16 -26.01 -9.36 10.95
N GLN A 17 -25.08 -9.94 11.73
CA GLN A 17 -23.72 -10.11 11.26
C GLN A 17 -23.83 -11.09 10.09
N ALA A 18 -23.76 -10.57 8.88
CA ALA A 18 -23.68 -11.38 7.66
C ALA A 18 -22.59 -12.44 7.88
N GLN A 19 -22.93 -13.70 7.65
CA GLN A 19 -21.98 -14.80 7.66
C GLN A 19 -20.89 -14.47 6.63
N LYS A 20 -19.66 -14.23 7.09
CA LYS A 20 -18.57 -13.82 6.21
C LYS A 20 -18.19 -14.98 5.30
N HIS A 21 -18.11 -14.72 4.00
CA HIS A 21 -17.70 -15.71 3.01
C HIS A 21 -16.19 -15.97 3.13
N VAL A 22 -15.80 -17.25 3.21
CA VAL A 22 -14.39 -17.67 3.39
C VAL A 22 -13.65 -17.89 2.05
N TYR A 23 -14.35 -17.85 0.91
CA TYR A 23 -13.79 -17.90 -0.46
C TYR A 23 -12.68 -18.97 -0.68
N GLU A 24 -12.84 -20.16 -0.09
CA GLU A 24 -11.88 -21.28 -0.19
C GLU A 24 -11.62 -21.71 -1.63
N ASP A 25 -12.62 -21.54 -2.49
CA ASP A 25 -12.52 -21.80 -3.91
C ASP A 25 -11.53 -20.88 -4.63
N LEU A 26 -11.42 -19.61 -4.23
CA LEU A 26 -10.41 -18.70 -4.74
C LEU A 26 -9.01 -19.09 -4.24
N LEU A 27 -8.91 -19.49 -2.97
CA LEU A 27 -7.65 -20.00 -2.40
C LEU A 27 -7.13 -21.21 -3.18
N VAL A 28 -7.99 -22.21 -3.43
CA VAL A 28 -7.62 -23.41 -4.20
C VAL A 28 -7.14 -23.03 -5.60
N LEU A 29 -7.85 -22.15 -6.30
CA LEU A 29 -7.43 -21.70 -7.63
C LEU A 29 -6.11 -20.93 -7.61
N PHE A 30 -5.87 -20.12 -6.59
CA PHE A 30 -4.62 -19.39 -6.41
C PHE A 30 -3.44 -20.34 -6.14
N VAL A 31 -3.60 -21.28 -5.20
CA VAL A 31 -2.56 -22.26 -4.83
C VAL A 31 -2.25 -23.23 -5.98
N ASP A 32 -3.26 -23.62 -6.77
CA ASP A 32 -3.07 -24.42 -7.98
C ASP A 32 -2.46 -23.62 -9.15
N GLU A 33 -2.08 -22.35 -8.95
CA GLU A 33 -1.58 -21.41 -9.96
C GLU A 33 -2.53 -21.22 -11.17
N LYS A 34 -3.83 -21.46 -10.97
CA LYS A 34 -4.88 -21.27 -11.98
C LYS A 34 -5.33 -19.81 -11.99
N TYR A 35 -4.39 -18.88 -12.14
CA TYR A 35 -4.59 -17.45 -11.91
C TYR A 35 -5.71 -16.82 -12.74
N GLU A 36 -5.79 -17.12 -14.04
CA GLU A 36 -6.85 -16.56 -14.90
C GLU A 36 -8.25 -17.02 -14.45
N LYS A 37 -8.38 -18.29 -14.04
CA LYS A 37 -9.63 -18.83 -13.49
C LYS A 37 -9.96 -18.20 -12.14
N CYS A 38 -8.94 -18.00 -11.31
CA CYS A 38 -9.10 -17.32 -10.02
C CYS A 38 -9.58 -15.88 -10.22
N ILE A 39 -8.95 -15.11 -11.12
CA ILE A 39 -9.35 -13.74 -11.47
C ILE A 39 -10.79 -13.72 -11.97
N TYR A 40 -11.13 -14.55 -12.95
CA TYR A 40 -12.49 -14.60 -13.51
C TYR A 40 -13.54 -14.84 -12.42
N LYS A 41 -13.27 -15.80 -11.51
CA LYS A 41 -14.18 -16.13 -10.41
C LYS A 41 -14.26 -15.00 -9.37
N ALA A 42 -13.12 -14.46 -8.98
CA ALA A 42 -13.03 -13.37 -8.01
C ALA A 42 -13.72 -12.10 -8.53
N GLU A 43 -13.55 -11.75 -9.81
CA GLU A 43 -14.26 -10.65 -10.44
C GLU A 43 -15.77 -10.86 -10.43
N GLY A 44 -16.25 -12.08 -10.67
CA GLY A 44 -17.66 -12.43 -10.51
C GLY A 44 -18.19 -12.09 -9.11
N TYR A 45 -17.45 -12.42 -8.05
CA TYR A 45 -17.81 -12.03 -6.69
C TYR A 45 -17.73 -10.52 -6.44
N THR A 46 -16.82 -9.81 -7.11
CA THR A 46 -16.76 -8.34 -6.97
C THR A 46 -17.98 -7.63 -7.58
N GLN A 47 -18.74 -8.34 -8.42
CA GLN A 47 -19.94 -7.84 -9.11
C GLN A 47 -21.25 -8.38 -8.51
N GLY A 48 -21.21 -9.47 -7.75
CA GLY A 48 -22.39 -10.08 -7.14
C GLY A 48 -23.04 -9.19 -6.07
N ASP A 49 -24.36 -9.12 -6.01
CA ASP A 49 -25.05 -8.22 -5.09
C ASP A 49 -24.73 -8.49 -3.61
N ASP A 50 -24.58 -9.78 -3.28
CA ASP A 50 -24.27 -10.25 -1.93
C ASP A 50 -22.78 -10.16 -1.57
N THR A 51 -21.89 -10.12 -2.58
CA THR A 51 -20.44 -10.31 -2.41
C THR A 51 -19.60 -9.10 -2.84
N LYS A 52 -20.17 -8.12 -3.56
CA LYS A 52 -19.48 -6.89 -4.03
C LYS A 52 -18.92 -6.00 -2.93
N LYS A 53 -19.34 -6.22 -1.68
CA LYS A 53 -18.83 -5.50 -0.50
C LYS A 53 -17.72 -6.27 0.21
N ASP A 54 -17.54 -7.55 -0.08
CA ASP A 54 -16.53 -8.38 0.55
C ASP A 54 -15.14 -8.01 0.02
N ALA A 55 -14.15 -8.01 0.91
CA ALA A 55 -12.82 -7.54 0.56
C ALA A 55 -11.98 -8.61 -0.16
N LEU A 56 -12.06 -9.87 0.29
CA LEU A 56 -11.20 -10.96 -0.17
C LEU A 56 -11.22 -11.17 -1.70
N PRO A 57 -12.36 -11.10 -2.42
CA PRO A 57 -12.33 -11.21 -3.88
C PRO A 57 -11.43 -10.17 -4.56
N PHE A 58 -11.42 -8.92 -4.08
CA PHE A 58 -10.54 -7.88 -4.62
C PHE A 58 -9.06 -8.20 -4.35
N LEU A 59 -8.75 -8.78 -3.19
CA LEU A 59 -7.40 -9.20 -2.82
C LEU A 59 -6.91 -10.34 -3.71
N TYR A 60 -7.72 -11.36 -3.95
CA TYR A 60 -7.35 -12.47 -4.83
C TYR A 60 -7.06 -12.02 -6.27
N VAL A 61 -7.83 -11.07 -6.81
CA VAL A 61 -7.50 -10.49 -8.13
C VAL A 61 -6.13 -9.82 -8.10
N SER A 62 -5.83 -9.04 -7.04
CA SER A 62 -4.53 -8.40 -6.87
C SER A 62 -3.38 -9.40 -6.79
N MET A 63 -3.53 -10.44 -5.98
CA MET A 63 -2.52 -11.48 -5.79
C MET A 63 -2.26 -12.25 -7.09
N CYS A 64 -3.31 -12.67 -7.80
CA CYS A 64 -3.17 -13.35 -9.09
C CYS A 64 -2.46 -12.49 -10.13
N LEU A 65 -2.85 -11.22 -10.29
CA LEU A 65 -2.19 -10.31 -11.23
C LEU A 65 -0.72 -10.08 -10.86
N PHE A 66 -0.41 -10.02 -9.56
CA PHE A 66 0.96 -9.89 -9.10
C PHE A 66 1.80 -11.12 -9.45
N GLU A 67 1.30 -12.33 -9.17
CA GLU A 67 1.96 -13.58 -9.56
C GLU A 67 2.13 -13.70 -11.07
N MET A 68 1.09 -13.37 -11.83
CA MET A 68 1.14 -13.39 -13.29
C MET A 68 2.19 -12.42 -13.83
N SER A 69 2.37 -11.26 -13.19
CA SER A 69 3.37 -10.27 -13.61
C SER A 69 4.82 -10.75 -13.49
N LYS A 70 5.06 -11.80 -12.70
CA LYS A 70 6.37 -12.43 -12.52
C LYS A 70 6.66 -13.52 -13.56
N GLN A 71 5.67 -13.95 -14.34
CA GLN A 71 5.81 -15.08 -15.26
C GLN A 71 5.70 -14.63 -16.73
N GLU A 72 6.75 -14.92 -17.51
CA GLU A 72 6.85 -14.52 -18.91
C GLU A 72 5.66 -14.96 -19.77
N LYS A 73 5.07 -16.12 -19.46
CA LYS A 73 3.92 -16.68 -20.17
C LYS A 73 2.69 -15.78 -20.20
N TYR A 74 2.55 -14.85 -19.23
CA TYR A 74 1.42 -13.92 -19.18
C TYR A 74 1.71 -12.55 -19.79
N ASN A 75 2.95 -12.27 -20.21
CA ASN A 75 3.35 -10.92 -20.64
C ASN A 75 2.58 -10.43 -21.87
N ALA A 76 2.25 -11.33 -22.80
CA ALA A 76 1.54 -10.98 -24.03
C ALA A 76 0.08 -10.60 -23.77
N ASP A 77 -0.62 -11.42 -22.98
CA ASP A 77 -2.06 -11.25 -22.72
C ASP A 77 -2.34 -10.28 -21.55
N TYR A 78 -1.40 -10.18 -20.61
CA TYR A 78 -1.49 -9.34 -19.41
C TYR A 78 -0.28 -8.40 -19.25
N PRO A 79 0.05 -7.56 -20.24
CA PRO A 79 1.24 -6.68 -20.20
C PRO A 79 1.19 -5.60 -19.10
N LYS A 80 0.04 -5.47 -18.43
CA LYS A 80 -0.23 -4.49 -17.36
C LYS A 80 -0.47 -5.15 -16.01
N ALA A 81 -0.23 -6.47 -15.88
CA ALA A 81 -0.53 -7.24 -14.68
C ALA A 81 0.03 -6.61 -13.39
N SER A 82 1.29 -6.17 -13.39
CA SER A 82 1.90 -5.53 -12.21
C SER A 82 1.21 -4.24 -11.79
N ARG A 83 0.87 -3.37 -12.75
CA ARG A 83 0.14 -2.13 -12.49
C ARG A 83 -1.30 -2.41 -12.03
N ASP A 84 -1.95 -3.37 -12.67
CA ASP A 84 -3.33 -3.71 -12.36
C ASP A 84 -3.44 -4.40 -10.98
N ALA A 85 -2.41 -5.15 -10.56
CA ALA A 85 -2.30 -5.67 -9.19
C ALA A 85 -2.38 -4.53 -8.16
N ILE A 86 -1.55 -3.49 -8.28
CA ILE A 86 -1.57 -2.32 -7.38
C ILE A 86 -2.98 -1.69 -7.32
N LYS A 87 -3.61 -1.51 -8.48
CA LYS A 87 -4.97 -0.95 -8.58
C LYS A 87 -6.01 -1.82 -7.85
N TRP A 88 -5.89 -3.14 -7.91
CA TRP A 88 -6.79 -4.05 -7.21
C TRP A 88 -6.49 -4.10 -5.71
N ALA A 89 -5.24 -4.00 -5.28
CA ALA A 89 -4.86 -3.82 -3.88
C ALA A 89 -5.51 -2.57 -3.27
N GLU A 90 -5.51 -1.44 -3.98
CA GLU A 90 -6.20 -0.21 -3.53
C GLU A 90 -7.72 -0.42 -3.37
N LYS A 91 -8.35 -1.12 -4.33
CA LYS A 91 -9.78 -1.43 -4.24
C LYS A 91 -10.06 -2.31 -3.03
N TYR A 92 -9.22 -3.32 -2.78
CA TYR A 92 -9.31 -4.18 -1.62
C TYR A 92 -9.26 -3.37 -0.31
N ARG A 93 -8.30 -2.44 -0.16
CA ARG A 93 -8.24 -1.59 1.05
C ARG A 93 -9.48 -0.76 1.30
N LYS A 94 -10.14 -0.30 0.24
CA LYS A 94 -11.41 0.44 0.37
C LYS A 94 -12.53 -0.43 0.94
N LYS A 95 -12.42 -1.76 0.83
CA LYS A 95 -13.35 -2.75 1.38
C LYS A 95 -12.93 -3.20 2.79
N ASP A 96 -11.64 -3.47 3.01
CA ASP A 96 -11.12 -3.93 4.30
C ASP A 96 -10.63 -2.78 5.21
N LYS A 97 -11.42 -1.73 5.42
CA LYS A 97 -10.93 -0.51 6.09
C LYS A 97 -10.29 -0.79 7.47
N ASP A 98 -10.87 -1.71 8.23
CA ASP A 98 -10.45 -2.06 9.58
C ASP A 98 -9.29 -3.07 9.63
N LYS A 99 -8.71 -3.44 8.47
CA LYS A 99 -7.57 -4.37 8.33
C LYS A 99 -7.89 -5.76 8.92
N GLU A 100 -9.13 -6.21 8.77
CA GLU A 100 -9.56 -7.52 9.25
C GLU A 100 -8.75 -8.65 8.62
N PHE A 101 -8.48 -8.55 7.32
CA PHE A 101 -7.74 -9.57 6.59
C PHE A 101 -6.28 -9.17 6.33
N PHE A 102 -5.98 -7.87 6.36
CA PHE A 102 -4.70 -7.32 5.89
C PHE A 102 -3.48 -8.02 6.48
N GLY A 103 -3.44 -8.21 7.80
CA GLY A 103 -2.32 -8.85 8.50
C GLY A 103 -2.13 -10.34 8.16
N ASN A 104 -3.13 -11.02 7.61
CA ASN A 104 -2.99 -12.43 7.23
C ASN A 104 -2.19 -12.63 5.93
N TYR A 105 -1.85 -11.54 5.24
CA TYR A 105 -1.18 -11.55 3.94
C TYR A 105 0.11 -10.71 3.96
N GLU A 106 0.79 -10.63 5.11
CA GLU A 106 2.02 -9.84 5.29
C GLU A 106 3.10 -10.12 4.24
N ASP A 107 3.33 -11.39 3.89
CA ASP A 107 4.31 -11.77 2.87
C ASP A 107 3.98 -11.17 1.49
N PHE A 108 2.70 -11.25 1.09
CA PHE A 108 2.24 -10.64 -0.16
C PHE A 108 2.42 -9.12 -0.13
N TRP A 109 2.08 -8.46 0.99
CA TRP A 109 2.25 -7.01 1.11
C TRP A 109 3.71 -6.60 1.07
N ALA A 110 4.60 -7.31 1.77
CA ALA A 110 6.03 -7.03 1.78
C ALA A 110 6.66 -7.18 0.37
N GLU A 111 6.27 -8.22 -0.38
CA GLU A 111 6.75 -8.43 -1.74
C GLU A 111 6.20 -7.37 -2.70
N LEU A 112 4.88 -7.13 -2.69
CA LEU A 112 4.23 -6.11 -3.52
C LEU A 112 4.84 -4.72 -3.24
N ASN A 113 5.04 -4.38 -1.96
CA ASN A 113 5.69 -3.16 -1.53
C ASN A 113 7.07 -3.03 -2.14
N THR A 114 7.93 -4.05 -1.96
CA THR A 114 9.32 -4.04 -2.42
C THR A 114 9.43 -3.88 -3.93
N VAL A 115 8.67 -4.67 -4.69
CA VAL A 115 8.67 -4.63 -6.15
C VAL A 115 8.11 -3.30 -6.68
N SER A 116 6.98 -2.85 -6.14
CA SER A 116 6.34 -1.59 -6.55
C SER A 116 7.24 -0.39 -6.25
N PHE A 117 7.80 -0.32 -5.04
CA PHE A 117 8.67 0.78 -4.64
C PHE A 117 9.90 0.89 -5.54
N THR A 118 10.59 -0.24 -5.75
CA THR A 118 11.76 -0.30 -6.63
C THR A 118 11.43 0.12 -8.06
N ALA A 119 10.28 -0.33 -8.59
CA ALA A 119 9.82 0.08 -9.92
C ALA A 119 9.52 1.58 -10.00
N GLY A 120 8.93 2.16 -8.97
CA GLY A 120 8.69 3.61 -8.86
C GLY A 120 9.98 4.42 -8.77
N GLU A 121 10.94 3.97 -7.95
CA GLU A 121 12.26 4.61 -7.79
C GLU A 121 13.03 4.66 -9.12
N ASN A 122 13.08 3.53 -9.84
CA ASN A 122 13.77 3.43 -11.12
C ASN A 122 13.20 4.36 -12.20
N LEU A 123 11.95 4.81 -12.05
CA LEU A 123 11.27 5.70 -12.98
C LEU A 123 11.32 7.18 -12.56
N LEU A 124 11.78 7.48 -11.33
CA LEU A 124 11.65 8.80 -10.71
C LEU A 124 12.57 9.87 -11.34
N ASP A 125 13.69 9.44 -11.91
CA ASP A 125 14.68 10.34 -12.54
C ASP A 125 14.57 10.42 -14.06
N ASP A 126 13.84 9.51 -14.69
CA ASP A 126 13.47 9.62 -16.10
C ASP A 126 12.30 10.61 -16.24
N PRO A 127 12.46 11.75 -16.94
CA PRO A 127 11.34 12.68 -17.19
C PRO A 127 10.11 12.02 -17.81
N LYS A 128 10.29 10.97 -18.63
CA LYS A 128 9.18 10.20 -19.21
C LYS A 128 8.59 9.17 -18.23
N GLY A 129 9.36 8.79 -17.22
CA GLY A 129 8.99 7.84 -16.17
C GLY A 129 8.19 8.45 -15.02
N VAL A 130 8.35 9.74 -14.72
CA VAL A 130 7.75 10.41 -13.55
C VAL A 130 6.24 10.20 -13.43
N SER A 131 5.48 10.26 -14.53
CA SER A 131 4.03 10.03 -14.49
C SER A 131 3.68 8.60 -14.05
N LYS A 132 4.46 7.61 -14.51
CA LYS A 132 4.29 6.21 -14.11
C LYS A 132 4.77 5.95 -12.69
N ALA A 133 5.89 6.57 -12.28
CA ALA A 133 6.35 6.56 -10.88
C ALA A 133 5.27 7.11 -9.94
N LYS A 134 4.66 8.25 -10.31
CA LYS A 134 3.54 8.84 -9.56
C LYS A 134 2.42 7.83 -9.41
N GLN A 135 1.96 7.20 -10.50
CA GLN A 135 0.87 6.22 -10.45
C GLN A 135 1.17 5.05 -9.51
N ILE A 136 2.41 4.57 -9.50
CA ILE A 136 2.85 3.51 -8.60
C ILE A 136 2.75 3.96 -7.15
N PHE A 137 3.39 5.09 -6.79
CA PHE A 137 3.39 5.57 -5.40
C PHE A 137 2.01 6.01 -4.92
N ASP A 138 1.17 6.58 -5.80
CA ASP A 138 -0.24 6.91 -5.54
C ASP A 138 -1.02 5.65 -5.15
N GLY A 139 -0.79 4.55 -5.88
CA GLY A 139 -1.38 3.26 -5.55
C GLY A 139 -0.83 2.66 -4.25
N MET A 140 0.48 2.76 -4.01
CA MET A 140 1.11 2.31 -2.77
C MET A 140 0.52 2.98 -1.53
N VAL A 141 0.40 4.31 -1.54
CA VAL A 141 -0.23 5.02 -0.41
C VAL A 141 -1.73 4.76 -0.33
N GLY A 142 -2.36 4.38 -1.44
CA GLY A 142 -3.77 3.97 -1.49
C GLY A 142 -4.02 2.61 -0.85
N TYR A 143 -3.12 1.63 -1.03
CA TYR A 143 -3.28 0.30 -0.42
C TYR A 143 -2.54 0.11 0.92
N TYR A 144 -1.56 0.95 1.24
CA TYR A 144 -0.86 0.91 2.52
C TYR A 144 -0.57 2.34 3.03
N PRO A 145 -1.61 3.11 3.40
CA PRO A 145 -1.44 4.50 3.80
C PRO A 145 -0.55 4.70 5.03
N GLU A 146 -0.41 3.67 5.88
CA GLU A 146 0.45 3.68 7.06
C GLU A 146 1.95 3.44 6.76
N ASN A 147 2.31 3.14 5.50
CA ASN A 147 3.71 3.02 5.09
C ASN A 147 4.27 4.43 4.75
N PRO A 148 5.24 4.96 5.52
CA PRO A 148 5.69 6.34 5.33
C PRO A 148 6.54 6.53 4.05
N GLY A 149 7.37 5.56 3.66
CA GLY A 149 8.32 5.73 2.55
C GLY A 149 7.70 6.19 1.23
N PRO A 150 6.63 5.52 0.73
CA PRO A 150 5.96 5.89 -0.52
C PRO A 150 5.41 7.33 -0.56
N TRP A 151 5.03 7.91 0.58
CA TRP A 151 4.49 9.28 0.63
C TRP A 151 5.52 10.33 0.20
N LEU A 152 6.78 10.20 0.64
CA LEU A 152 7.84 11.13 0.22
C LEU A 152 8.18 10.98 -1.28
N LEU A 153 8.21 9.75 -1.80
CA LEU A 153 8.47 9.54 -3.22
C LEU A 153 7.29 9.99 -4.09
N LEU A 154 6.05 9.86 -3.60
CA LEU A 154 4.87 10.47 -4.22
C LEU A 154 4.99 11.99 -4.26
N ALA A 155 5.39 12.62 -3.16
CA ALA A 155 5.63 14.05 -3.11
C ALA A 155 6.67 14.50 -4.14
N MET A 156 7.79 13.78 -4.25
CA MET A 156 8.81 14.04 -5.27
C MET A 156 8.25 13.94 -6.69
N CYS A 157 7.44 12.93 -6.98
CA CYS A 157 6.76 12.81 -8.28
C CYS A 157 5.86 14.01 -8.57
N GLN A 158 5.09 14.44 -7.57
CA GLN A 158 4.17 15.58 -7.68
C GLN A 158 4.94 16.88 -7.89
N TYR A 159 6.00 17.15 -7.14
CA TYR A 159 6.86 18.32 -7.35
C TYR A 159 7.51 18.32 -8.73
N LYS A 160 8.04 17.17 -9.20
CA LYS A 160 8.60 17.03 -10.55
C LYS A 160 7.54 17.25 -11.64
N SER A 161 6.27 17.03 -11.32
CA SER A 161 5.12 17.26 -12.21
C SER A 161 4.49 18.65 -12.06
N ASN A 162 5.14 19.59 -11.33
CA ASN A 162 4.61 20.91 -11.01
C ASN A 162 3.29 20.92 -10.21
N LEU A 163 3.02 19.85 -9.48
CA LEU A 163 1.87 19.69 -8.57
C LEU A 163 2.29 20.02 -7.13
N ASN A 164 2.70 21.27 -6.89
CA ASN A 164 3.34 21.65 -5.62
C ASN A 164 2.42 21.50 -4.41
N LYS A 165 1.13 21.84 -4.56
CA LYS A 165 0.16 21.73 -3.45
C LYS A 165 -0.07 20.27 -3.06
N GLU A 166 -0.18 19.39 -4.04
CA GLU A 166 -0.30 17.94 -3.85
C GLU A 166 0.98 17.37 -3.22
N GLY A 167 2.15 17.83 -3.67
CA GLY A 167 3.44 17.50 -3.07
C GLY A 167 3.49 17.83 -1.58
N ASP A 168 3.09 19.06 -1.21
CA ASP A 168 3.05 19.51 0.18
C ASP A 168 2.06 18.69 1.02
N LEU A 169 0.93 18.30 0.45
CA LEU A 169 -0.03 17.42 1.12
C LEU A 169 0.55 16.01 1.35
N SER A 170 1.27 15.45 0.38
CA SER A 170 1.91 14.14 0.53
C SER A 170 3.03 14.17 1.57
N VAL A 171 3.82 15.25 1.64
CA VAL A 171 4.81 15.44 2.71
C VAL A 171 4.13 15.53 4.08
N LYS A 172 3.00 16.23 4.18
CA LYS A 172 2.23 16.30 5.43
C LYS A 172 1.68 14.93 5.86
N GLU A 173 1.22 14.11 4.92
CA GLU A 173 0.78 12.74 5.23
C GLU A 173 1.96 11.86 5.64
N PHE A 174 3.14 12.02 5.01
CA PHE A 174 4.38 11.38 5.50
C PHE A 174 4.65 11.74 6.96
N ASP A 175 4.67 13.04 7.31
CA ASP A 175 4.98 13.49 8.67
C ASP A 175 4.00 12.90 9.69
N LYS A 176 2.70 12.87 9.33
CA LYS A 176 1.63 12.29 10.15
C LYS A 176 1.78 10.78 10.33
N VAL A 177 2.06 10.04 9.26
CA VAL A 177 2.17 8.58 9.28
C VAL A 177 3.42 8.15 10.05
N LEU A 178 4.54 8.84 9.85
CA LEU A 178 5.77 8.56 10.60
C LEU A 178 5.58 8.85 12.09
N ALA A 179 4.92 9.96 12.44
CA ALA A 179 4.59 10.26 13.83
C ALA A 179 3.67 9.20 14.46
N ALA A 180 2.70 8.68 13.69
CA ALA A 180 1.79 7.62 14.15
C ALA A 180 2.50 6.27 14.36
N ALA A 181 3.56 5.98 13.60
CA ALA A 181 4.40 4.81 13.83
C ALA A 181 5.22 4.92 15.15
N GLY A 182 5.45 6.14 15.64
CA GLY A 182 6.16 6.42 16.89
C GLY A 182 7.68 6.31 16.77
N ASP A 183 8.19 5.17 16.31
CA ASP A 183 9.63 4.95 16.08
C ASP A 183 9.88 4.13 14.81
N VAL A 184 10.92 4.47 14.07
CA VAL A 184 11.30 3.80 12.80
C VAL A 184 11.58 2.30 13.01
N GLY A 185 12.10 1.92 14.18
CA GLY A 185 12.39 0.53 14.52
C GLY A 185 11.16 -0.37 14.53
N THR A 186 9.97 0.20 14.77
CA THR A 186 8.68 -0.50 14.78
C THR A 186 8.18 -0.87 13.39
N LEU A 187 8.70 -0.23 12.35
CA LEU A 187 8.27 -0.48 10.99
C LEU A 187 8.71 -1.89 10.52
N PRO A 188 7.89 -2.56 9.69
CA PRO A 188 8.29 -3.76 8.97
C PRO A 188 9.60 -3.57 8.18
N ARG A 189 10.33 -4.66 7.94
CA ARG A 189 11.67 -4.61 7.34
C ARG A 189 11.69 -3.96 5.95
N ASP A 190 10.71 -4.29 5.11
CA ASP A 190 10.52 -3.68 3.79
C ASP A 190 10.29 -2.16 3.94
N GLN A 191 9.41 -1.75 4.85
CA GLN A 191 9.10 -0.33 5.08
C GLN A 191 10.28 0.46 5.64
N LYS A 192 11.12 -0.13 6.51
CA LYS A 192 12.37 0.52 6.96
C LYS A 192 13.31 0.80 5.79
N THR A 193 13.44 -0.16 4.88
CA THR A 193 14.28 -0.02 3.68
C THR A 193 13.73 1.09 2.78
N GLN A 194 12.42 1.09 2.54
CA GLN A 194 11.73 2.11 1.75
C GLN A 194 11.84 3.50 2.38
N LEU A 195 11.63 3.61 3.69
CA LEU A 195 11.78 4.87 4.42
C LEU A 195 13.21 5.41 4.30
N LYS A 196 14.23 4.57 4.51
CA LYS A 196 15.63 4.99 4.36
C LYS A 196 15.88 5.58 2.98
N ASN A 197 15.50 4.86 1.92
CA ASN A 197 15.69 5.31 0.55
C ASN A 197 14.91 6.60 0.29
N ALA A 198 13.65 6.69 0.72
CA ALA A 198 12.82 7.87 0.54
C ALA A 198 13.41 9.12 1.24
N LEU A 199 13.95 8.96 2.46
CA LEU A 199 14.62 10.03 3.20
C LEU A 199 15.87 10.54 2.46
N ILE A 200 16.71 9.63 1.96
CA ILE A 200 17.90 9.99 1.15
C ILE A 200 17.47 10.81 -0.07
N ARG A 201 16.55 10.25 -0.86
CA ARG A 201 16.09 10.83 -2.13
C ARG A 201 15.41 12.19 -1.92
N TYR A 202 14.63 12.34 -0.85
CA TYR A 202 13.96 13.60 -0.55
C TYR A 202 14.93 14.65 -0.01
N ALA A 203 15.89 14.27 0.84
CA ALA A 203 16.94 15.17 1.30
C ALA A 203 17.79 15.69 0.14
N ASP A 204 18.20 14.83 -0.80
CA ASP A 204 18.92 15.24 -2.02
C ASP A 204 18.09 16.22 -2.86
N TYR A 205 16.79 15.96 -3.01
CA TYR A 205 15.88 16.90 -3.68
C TYR A 205 15.85 18.25 -2.98
N LEU A 206 15.72 18.29 -1.65
CA LEU A 206 15.71 19.53 -0.87
C LEU A 206 17.04 20.30 -1.02
N VAL A 207 18.18 19.61 -0.99
CA VAL A 207 19.50 20.21 -1.27
C VAL A 207 19.54 20.82 -2.66
N SER A 208 19.02 20.12 -3.69
CA SER A 208 18.95 20.65 -5.06
C SER A 208 18.10 21.91 -5.20
N LYS A 209 17.20 22.15 -4.24
CA LYS A 209 16.37 23.37 -4.12
C LYS A 209 16.96 24.44 -3.20
N GLY A 210 18.18 24.24 -2.71
CA GLY A 210 18.84 25.14 -1.74
C GLY A 210 18.29 25.06 -0.32
N GLN A 211 17.45 24.06 -0.01
CA GLN A 211 16.78 23.89 1.28
C GLN A 211 17.57 22.95 2.21
N ARG A 212 18.86 23.25 2.45
CA ARG A 212 19.77 22.36 3.20
C ARG A 212 19.32 22.12 4.65
N ASP A 213 18.83 23.16 5.34
CA ASP A 213 18.33 23.01 6.72
C ASP A 213 17.16 22.03 6.78
N ARG A 214 16.24 22.11 5.82
CA ARG A 214 15.11 21.18 5.70
C ARG A 214 15.59 19.78 5.34
N ALA A 215 16.57 19.65 4.44
CA ALA A 215 17.16 18.36 4.10
C ALA A 215 17.72 17.67 5.35
N LYS A 216 18.44 18.41 6.20
CA LYS A 216 18.97 17.91 7.47
C LYS A 216 17.89 17.53 8.47
N GLN A 217 16.77 18.27 8.52
CA GLN A 217 15.62 17.91 9.36
C GLN A 217 15.02 16.56 8.95
N TYR A 218 14.80 16.32 7.65
CA TYR A 218 14.26 15.03 7.19
C TYR A 218 15.28 13.89 7.36
N ALA A 219 16.55 14.12 7.02
CA ALA A 219 17.60 13.12 7.26
C ALA A 219 17.71 12.76 8.76
N ALA A 220 17.50 13.70 9.68
CA ALA A 220 17.55 13.40 11.11
C ALA A 220 16.52 12.36 11.56
N LEU A 221 15.38 12.23 10.86
CA LEU A 221 14.32 11.25 11.19
C LEU A 221 14.79 9.79 11.08
N GLY A 222 15.78 9.52 10.24
CA GLY A 222 16.35 8.18 10.05
C GLY A 222 17.67 7.95 10.79
N LYS A 223 18.23 8.98 11.44
CA LYS A 223 19.61 8.98 11.92
C LYS A 223 19.88 7.87 12.94
N ASP A 224 19.02 7.71 13.92
CA ASP A 224 19.24 6.74 15.00
C ASP A 224 19.14 5.28 14.51
N HIS A 225 18.62 5.06 13.30
CA HIS A 225 18.33 3.74 12.74
C HIS A 225 19.18 3.37 11.52
N PHE A 226 19.72 4.34 10.78
CA PHE A 226 20.35 4.08 9.48
C PHE A 226 21.81 4.57 9.36
N MET A 227 22.41 5.16 10.40
CA MET A 227 23.80 5.67 10.34
C MET A 227 24.87 4.58 10.15
N ASP A 228 24.54 3.31 10.36
CA ASP A 228 25.41 2.16 10.06
C ASP A 228 25.36 1.78 8.57
N GLN A 229 24.36 2.27 7.83
CA GLN A 229 24.20 2.02 6.40
C GLN A 229 25.07 3.00 5.60
N PRO A 230 25.99 2.54 4.74
CA PRO A 230 26.95 3.40 4.06
C PRO A 230 26.32 4.51 3.21
N ASP A 231 25.19 4.21 2.54
CA ASP A 231 24.47 5.16 1.69
C ASP A 231 23.85 6.30 2.50
N PHE A 232 23.18 5.96 3.61
CA PHE A 232 22.58 6.94 4.50
C PHE A 232 23.64 7.77 5.24
N LYS A 233 24.72 7.14 5.72
CA LYS A 233 25.86 7.86 6.31
C LYS A 233 26.47 8.83 5.32
N GLY A 234 26.63 8.40 4.05
CA GLY A 234 27.12 9.26 2.98
C GLY A 234 26.26 10.49 2.74
N LEU A 235 24.93 10.33 2.71
CA LEU A 235 24.00 11.47 2.71
C LEU A 235 24.25 12.38 3.91
N TRP A 236 24.22 11.85 5.13
CA TRP A 236 24.31 12.63 6.37
C TRP A 236 25.58 13.48 6.43
N ASP A 237 26.72 12.90 6.06
CA ASP A 237 28.01 13.59 6.05
C ASP A 237 28.08 14.70 4.98
N SER A 238 27.21 14.64 3.96
CA SER A 238 27.16 15.63 2.87
C SER A 238 26.24 16.84 3.15
N LEU A 239 25.44 16.80 4.22
CA LEU A 239 24.40 17.81 4.57
C LEU A 239 24.91 18.95 5.46
#